data_AF-A0AAN6U3Z8-F1
#
_entry.id   AF-A0AAN6U3Z8-F1
#
_cell.length_a   1.000
_cell.length_b   1.000
_cell.length_c   1.000
_cell.angle_alpha   90.00
_cell.angle_beta   90.00
_cell.angle_gamma   90.00
#
_symmetry.space_group_name_H-M   'P 1'
#
loop_
_entity.id
_entity.type
_entity.pdbx_description
1 polymer ?
#
loop_
_entity_poly.entity_id
_entity_poly.type
_entity_poly.pdbx_seq_one_letter_code
_entity_poly.pdbx_strand_id
1 'polypeptide(L)'
;MTAAIIGLAYFLWGTSWRQYRRQAEDGGGDGSSKTTPSLRCLAVLLHPGLLTLSESALRNTLYLWLVSNIVSMGSTYATAWGVFNTIRWGLIMVPVQAFEATALAFVGHRWGAWRREIGTSTLKPGRTALKTVVGIIKPALVSLTLALLVEIPLAIYLSLWGARSFARYLGGSDEVADVTAYMWRTIDWCYIFYAASTQLATVLLATRPKWYLYQSMASNLLYVLPWAIVCQVRELDTGNAWTYHSLVFGGSLVFSLVDVLVVDAVWVWNLVTGRARLEVFRE
;
A
#
# COMPACT_ATOMS: atom_id res chain seq x y z
N MET A 1 -2.08 8.39 13.30
CA MET A 1 -1.10 9.40 13.79
C MET A 1 -0.32 8.89 14.99
N THR A 2 -0.96 8.25 15.98
CA THR A 2 -0.31 7.71 17.18
C THR A 2 0.85 6.74 16.88
N ALA A 3 0.68 5.83 15.92
CA ALA A 3 1.74 4.89 15.51
C ALA A 3 2.99 5.60 14.93
N ALA A 4 2.80 6.69 14.18
CA ALA A 4 3.92 7.46 13.62
C ALA A 4 4.67 8.23 14.71
N ILE A 5 3.95 8.79 15.70
CA ILE A 5 4.54 9.50 16.83
C ILE A 5 5.32 8.52 17.74
N ILE A 6 4.73 7.36 18.05
CA ILE A 6 5.38 6.32 18.84
C ILE A 6 6.60 5.75 18.09
N GLY A 7 6.48 5.52 16.77
CA GLY A 7 7.59 5.07 15.94
C GLY A 7 8.74 6.09 15.89
N LEU A 8 8.43 7.38 15.79
CA LEU A 8 9.41 8.47 15.84
C LEU A 8 10.07 8.54 17.23
N ALA A 9 9.27 8.45 18.30
CA ALA A 9 9.77 8.44 19.67
C ALA A 9 10.71 7.24 19.91
N TYR A 10 10.32 6.04 19.44
CA TYR A 10 11.15 4.84 19.50
C TYR A 10 12.45 5.00 18.70
N PHE A 11 12.37 5.55 17.49
CA PHE A 11 13.56 5.80 16.66
C PHE A 11 14.52 6.77 17.35
N LEU A 12 14.03 7.92 17.83
CA LEU A 12 14.84 8.90 18.55
C LEU A 12 15.43 8.33 19.84
N TRP A 13 14.64 7.56 20.59
CA TRP A 13 15.10 6.87 21.79
C TRP A 13 16.20 5.86 21.43
N GLY A 14 15.98 5.00 20.45
CA GLY A 14 16.92 3.95 20.05
C GLY A 14 18.24 4.48 19.50
N THR A 15 18.20 5.56 18.70
CA THR A 15 19.41 6.20 18.18
C THR A 15 20.17 6.93 19.28
N SER A 16 19.47 7.63 20.18
CA SER A 16 20.10 8.38 21.28
C SER A 16 20.71 7.44 22.32
N TRP A 17 20.04 6.32 22.63
CA TRP A 17 20.56 5.32 23.57
C TRP A 17 21.78 4.58 23.02
N ARG A 18 21.77 4.19 21.73
CA ARG A 18 22.95 3.57 21.10
C ARG A 18 24.15 4.51 21.02
N GLN A 19 23.93 5.80 20.81
CA GLN A 19 25.00 6.80 20.86
C GLN A 19 25.56 6.95 22.28
N TYR A 20 24.70 7.03 23.29
CA TYR A 20 25.12 7.12 24.69
C TYR A 20 25.95 5.90 25.12
N ARG A 21 25.55 4.70 24.68
CA ARG A 21 26.24 3.45 25.00
C ARG A 21 27.59 3.32 24.27
N ARG A 22 27.69 3.74 23.00
CA ARG A 22 28.96 3.80 22.26
C ARG A 22 29.94 4.82 22.83
N GLN A 23 29.46 5.96 23.32
CA GLN A 23 30.30 6.94 24.02
C GLN A 23 30.80 6.44 25.39
N ALA A 24 30.08 5.53 26.03
CA ALA A 24 30.50 4.92 27.29
C ALA A 24 31.49 3.74 27.09
N GLU A 25 31.45 3.06 25.94
CA GLU A 25 32.33 1.93 25.61
C GLU A 25 33.66 2.38 24.94
N ASP A 26 33.68 3.46 24.14
CA ASP A 26 34.89 3.97 23.45
C ASP A 26 35.53 5.15 24.20
N GLY A 27 36.32 4.86 25.23
CA GLY A 27 37.14 5.81 25.99
C GLY A 27 38.37 6.38 25.26
N GLY A 28 38.36 6.45 23.93
CA GLY A 28 39.42 7.09 23.14
C GLY A 28 39.83 6.27 21.91
N GLY A 29 39.65 6.86 20.71
CA GLY A 29 40.25 6.34 19.48
C GLY A 29 39.30 6.29 18.28
N ASP A 30 39.43 7.30 17.43
CA ASP A 30 39.27 7.28 15.97
C ASP A 30 37.87 7.29 15.29
N GLY A 31 37.63 8.36 14.54
CA GLY A 31 37.11 8.36 13.16
C GLY A 31 35.68 7.91 12.82
N SER A 32 34.91 7.25 13.70
CA SER A 32 33.59 6.75 13.29
C SER A 32 32.50 7.82 13.30
N SER A 33 31.94 8.12 12.12
CA SER A 33 30.89 9.10 11.84
C SER A 33 29.81 9.21 12.92
N LYS A 34 29.65 10.41 13.49
CA LYS A 34 28.58 10.74 14.43
C LYS A 34 27.22 10.66 13.72
N THR A 35 26.45 9.60 13.95
CA THR A 35 25.05 9.49 13.52
C THR A 35 24.14 10.30 14.45
N THR A 36 24.33 11.62 14.52
CA THR A 36 23.40 12.49 15.24
C THR A 36 22.16 12.76 14.37
N PRO A 37 20.94 12.78 14.94
CA PRO A 37 19.76 13.18 14.19
C PRO A 37 19.93 14.64 13.76
N SER A 38 20.04 14.88 12.44
CA SER A 38 20.22 16.23 11.90
C SER A 38 18.96 16.70 11.19
N LEU A 39 18.61 17.98 11.37
CA LEU A 39 17.50 18.62 10.65
C LEU A 39 17.73 18.62 9.13
N ARG A 40 18.99 18.57 8.68
CA ARG A 40 19.34 18.40 7.26
C ARG A 40 18.95 17.01 6.74
N CYS A 41 19.17 15.95 7.52
CA CYS A 41 18.71 14.59 7.18
C CYS A 41 17.17 14.50 7.19
N LEU A 42 16.51 15.20 8.11
CA LEU A 42 15.04 15.29 8.11
C LEU A 42 14.52 15.98 6.82
N ALA A 43 15.19 17.03 6.36
CA ALA A 43 14.82 17.69 5.09
C ALA A 43 14.99 16.77 3.86
N VAL A 44 15.96 15.85 3.88
CA VAL A 44 16.13 14.82 2.83
C VAL A 44 14.94 13.84 2.82
N LEU A 45 14.43 13.47 3.99
CA LEU A 45 13.25 12.60 4.13
C LEU A 45 11.93 13.33 3.82
N LEU A 46 11.89 14.65 4.03
CA LEU A 46 10.69 15.45 3.82
C LEU A 46 10.24 15.45 2.36
N HIS A 47 11.17 15.52 1.40
CA HIS A 47 10.83 15.58 -0.02
C HIS A 47 10.07 14.33 -0.53
N PRO A 48 10.56 13.08 -0.34
CA PRO A 48 9.77 11.90 -0.69
C PRO A 48 8.51 11.77 0.18
N GLY A 49 8.57 12.19 1.44
CA GLY A 49 7.42 12.18 2.36
C GLY A 49 6.25 13.06 1.90
N LEU A 50 6.55 14.27 1.39
CA LEU A 50 5.54 15.19 0.85
C LEU A 50 4.80 14.58 -0.33
N LEU A 51 5.50 13.90 -1.24
CA LEU A 51 4.86 13.24 -2.39
C LEU A 51 3.91 12.13 -1.95
N THR A 52 4.33 11.29 -0.99
CA THR A 52 3.46 10.25 -0.42
C THR A 52 2.28 10.82 0.35
N LEU A 53 2.46 11.96 1.02
CA LEU A 53 1.40 12.65 1.74
C LEU A 53 0.37 13.25 0.78
N SER A 54 0.83 13.88 -0.32
CA SER A 54 -0.05 14.39 -1.37
C SER A 54 -0.85 13.28 -2.04
N GLU A 55 -0.22 12.16 -2.38
CA GLU A 55 -0.90 10.98 -2.93
C GLU A 55 -1.95 10.45 -1.95
N SER A 56 -1.60 10.29 -0.67
CA SER A 56 -2.53 9.82 0.36
C SER A 56 -3.68 10.81 0.59
N ALA A 57 -3.41 12.12 0.53
CA ALA A 57 -4.43 13.14 0.69
C ALA A 57 -5.43 13.11 -0.47
N LEU A 58 -4.95 13.06 -1.71
CA LEU A 58 -5.79 12.97 -2.91
C LEU A 58 -6.67 11.72 -2.87
N ARG A 59 -6.07 10.55 -2.62
CA ARG A 59 -6.80 9.28 -2.50
C ARG A 59 -7.88 9.36 -1.42
N ASN A 60 -7.53 9.90 -0.25
CA ASN A 60 -8.47 10.00 0.86
C ASN A 60 -9.59 11.02 0.60
N THR A 61 -9.30 12.14 -0.06
CA THR A 61 -10.32 13.13 -0.46
C THR A 61 -11.31 12.53 -1.46
N LEU A 62 -10.82 11.86 -2.51
CA LEU A 62 -11.68 11.16 -3.48
C LEU A 62 -12.52 10.07 -2.81
N TYR A 63 -11.91 9.33 -1.88
CA TYR A 63 -12.62 8.31 -1.11
C TYR A 63 -13.73 8.92 -0.25
N LEU A 64 -13.45 9.97 0.53
CA LEU A 64 -14.44 10.64 1.37
C LEU A 64 -15.58 11.24 0.55
N TRP A 65 -15.29 11.75 -0.64
CA TRP A 65 -16.31 12.25 -1.57
C TRP A 65 -17.24 11.12 -2.06
N LEU A 66 -16.71 9.95 -2.41
CA LEU A 66 -17.55 8.79 -2.72
C LEU A 66 -18.39 8.35 -1.51
N VAL A 67 -17.79 8.36 -0.32
CA VAL A 67 -18.46 7.96 0.93
C VAL A 67 -19.58 8.92 1.31
N SER A 68 -19.43 10.23 1.11
CA SER A 68 -20.49 11.19 1.45
C SER A 68 -21.77 10.91 0.66
N ASN A 69 -21.66 10.43 -0.58
CA ASN A 69 -22.79 10.02 -1.41
C ASN A 69 -23.44 8.71 -0.92
N ILE A 70 -22.68 7.82 -0.28
CA ILE A 70 -23.24 6.58 0.30
C ILE A 70 -23.97 6.88 1.61
N VAL A 71 -23.36 7.70 2.47
CA VAL A 71 -23.89 8.05 3.79
C VAL A 71 -25.16 8.89 3.67
N SER A 72 -25.30 9.69 2.61
CA SER A 72 -26.51 10.49 2.36
C SER A 72 -27.73 9.65 1.97
N MET A 73 -27.57 8.37 1.60
CA MET A 73 -28.68 7.49 1.23
C MET A 73 -29.54 7.03 2.42
N GLY A 74 -29.06 7.20 3.66
CA GLY A 74 -29.84 6.91 4.87
C GLY A 74 -29.01 6.32 6.01
N SER A 75 -29.60 6.28 7.20
CA SER A 75 -28.95 5.80 8.43
C SER A 75 -28.53 4.32 8.35
N THR A 76 -29.34 3.47 7.71
CA THR A 76 -29.04 2.05 7.52
C THR A 76 -27.82 1.85 6.62
N TYR A 77 -27.73 2.57 5.49
CA TYR A 77 -26.57 2.52 4.59
C TYR A 77 -25.30 3.10 5.23
N ALA A 78 -25.42 4.19 5.98
CA ALA A 78 -24.30 4.78 6.72
C ALA A 78 -23.72 3.79 7.74
N THR A 79 -24.58 3.11 8.49
CA THR A 79 -24.17 2.11 9.49
C THR A 79 -23.58 0.88 8.82
N ALA A 80 -24.22 0.36 7.76
CA ALA A 80 -23.71 -0.78 7.00
C ALA A 80 -22.34 -0.49 6.39
N TRP A 81 -22.13 0.72 5.86
CA TRP A 81 -20.83 1.16 5.36
C TRP A 81 -19.76 1.24 6.46
N GLY A 82 -20.13 1.69 7.66
CA GLY A 82 -19.23 1.71 8.83
C GLY A 82 -18.80 0.31 9.25
N VAL A 83 -19.74 -0.63 9.33
CA VAL A 83 -19.47 -2.04 9.63
C VAL A 83 -18.61 -2.67 8.53
N PHE A 84 -18.97 -2.49 7.26
CA PHE A 84 -18.19 -2.95 6.11
C PHE A 84 -16.74 -2.46 6.17
N ASN A 85 -16.52 -1.16 6.45
CA ASN A 85 -15.17 -0.61 6.58
C ASN A 85 -14.41 -1.22 7.75
N THR A 86 -15.06 -1.49 8.87
CA THR A 86 -14.43 -2.14 10.03
C THR A 86 -13.91 -3.52 9.67
N ILE A 87 -14.73 -4.33 8.98
CA ILE A 87 -14.33 -5.67 8.52
C ILE A 87 -13.16 -5.54 7.53
N ARG A 88 -13.30 -4.66 6.54
CA ARG A 88 -12.29 -4.44 5.50
C ARG A 88 -10.94 -4.01 6.08
N TRP A 89 -10.92 -2.95 6.88
CA TRP A 89 -9.67 -2.42 7.42
C TRP A 89 -9.03 -3.39 8.40
N GLY A 90 -9.82 -3.91 9.35
CA GLY A 90 -9.30 -4.74 10.43
C GLY A 90 -8.83 -6.12 9.97
N LEU A 91 -9.63 -6.79 9.15
CA LEU A 91 -9.43 -8.20 8.83
C LEU A 91 -8.62 -8.41 7.55
N ILE A 92 -8.72 -7.51 6.58
CA ILE A 92 -8.03 -7.63 5.28
C ILE A 92 -6.85 -6.64 5.19
N MET A 93 -7.12 -5.33 5.29
CA MET A 93 -6.10 -4.33 4.95
C MET A 93 -4.91 -4.34 5.90
N VAL A 94 -5.14 -4.42 7.21
CA VAL A 94 -4.05 -4.40 8.19
C VAL A 94 -3.09 -5.60 8.03
N PRO A 95 -3.55 -6.86 7.93
CA PRO A 95 -2.67 -7.99 7.65
C PRO A 95 -1.92 -7.87 6.32
N VAL A 96 -2.60 -7.47 5.24
CA VAL A 96 -1.97 -7.28 3.92
C VAL A 96 -0.88 -6.20 3.97
N GLN A 97 -1.13 -5.09 4.66
CA GLN A 97 -0.15 -4.01 4.86
C GLN A 97 1.03 -4.46 5.73
N ALA A 98 0.82 -5.36 6.70
CA ALA A 98 1.91 -5.92 7.49
C ALA A 98 2.83 -6.80 6.64
N PHE A 99 2.25 -7.62 5.75
CA PHE A 99 3.00 -8.39 4.75
C PHE A 99 3.74 -7.48 3.77
N GLU A 100 3.08 -6.42 3.30
CA GLU A 100 3.65 -5.41 2.40
C GLU A 100 4.88 -4.75 3.04
N ALA A 101 4.77 -4.24 4.26
CA ALA A 101 5.86 -3.59 4.98
C ALA A 101 7.06 -4.53 5.18
N THR A 102 6.78 -5.81 5.44
CA THR A 102 7.81 -6.85 5.59
C THR A 102 8.50 -7.12 4.26
N ALA A 103 7.75 -7.33 3.18
CA ALA A 103 8.27 -7.54 1.84
C ALA A 103 9.11 -6.35 1.38
N LEU A 104 8.61 -5.13 1.58
CA LEU A 104 9.28 -3.87 1.26
C LEU A 104 10.68 -3.78 1.89
N ALA A 105 10.80 -4.14 3.18
CA ALA A 105 12.08 -4.13 3.87
C ALA A 105 13.09 -5.13 3.26
N PHE A 106 12.65 -6.36 2.96
CA PHE A 106 13.52 -7.38 2.37
C PHE A 106 13.90 -7.08 0.92
N VAL A 107 12.96 -6.61 0.10
CA VAL A 107 13.22 -6.20 -1.28
C VAL A 107 14.18 -5.01 -1.29
N GLY A 108 13.94 -4.00 -0.44
CA GLY A 108 14.81 -2.84 -0.29
C GLY A 108 16.24 -3.22 0.13
N HIS A 109 16.40 -4.18 1.05
CA HIS A 109 17.71 -4.67 1.44
C HIS A 109 18.45 -5.36 0.30
N ARG A 110 17.77 -6.25 -0.45
CA ARG A 110 18.37 -6.97 -1.60
C ARG A 110 18.71 -6.02 -2.74
N TRP A 111 17.83 -5.06 -3.02
CA TRP A 111 18.09 -4.00 -3.98
C TRP A 111 19.31 -3.16 -3.58
N GLY A 112 19.41 -2.76 -2.31
CA GLY A 112 20.55 -2.03 -1.77
C GLY A 112 21.86 -2.80 -1.86
N ALA A 113 21.85 -4.09 -1.55
CA ALA A 113 23.04 -4.96 -1.67
C ALA A 113 23.52 -5.04 -3.13
N TRP A 114 22.60 -5.28 -4.07
CA TRP A 114 22.89 -5.30 -5.50
C TRP A 114 23.41 -3.95 -6.03
N ARG A 115 22.85 -2.83 -5.53
CA ARG A 115 23.32 -1.48 -5.88
C ARG A 115 24.74 -1.20 -5.39
N ARG A 116 25.15 -1.74 -4.25
CA ARG A 116 26.54 -1.61 -3.76
C ARG A 116 27.51 -2.43 -4.61
N GLU A 117 27.10 -3.61 -5.05
CA GLU A 117 27.91 -4.50 -5.90
C GLU A 117 28.25 -3.88 -7.26
N ILE A 118 27.32 -3.11 -7.86
CA ILE A 118 27.51 -2.43 -9.16
C ILE A 118 28.26 -1.09 -9.03
N GLY A 119 28.48 -0.61 -7.81
CA GLY A 119 29.07 0.69 -7.51
C GLY A 119 28.01 1.80 -7.39
N THR A 120 28.14 2.62 -6.34
CA THR A 120 27.18 3.69 -5.96
C THR A 120 27.10 4.83 -6.98
N SER A 121 28.12 5.00 -7.82
CA SER A 121 28.22 6.02 -8.88
C SER A 121 27.72 5.56 -10.26
N THR A 122 27.41 4.27 -10.44
CA THR A 122 26.99 3.71 -11.73
C THR A 122 25.49 3.97 -11.98
N LEU A 123 25.18 5.05 -12.70
CA LEU A 123 23.80 5.46 -13.03
C LEU A 123 23.12 4.60 -14.10
N LYS A 124 23.90 3.82 -14.85
CA LYS A 124 23.41 2.88 -15.85
C LYS A 124 24.00 1.50 -15.56
N PRO A 125 23.34 0.66 -14.76
CA PRO A 125 23.70 -0.74 -14.71
C PRO A 125 23.51 -1.27 -16.14
N GLY A 126 24.50 -1.97 -16.67
CA GLY A 126 24.36 -2.61 -17.98
C GLY A 126 23.24 -3.67 -17.97
N ARG A 127 23.31 -4.62 -18.90
CA ARG A 127 22.37 -5.75 -18.89
C ARG A 127 22.47 -6.53 -17.58
N THR A 128 21.36 -6.64 -16.87
CA THR A 128 21.29 -7.40 -15.61
C THR A 128 20.74 -8.79 -15.88
N ALA A 129 21.37 -9.83 -15.33
CA ALA A 129 20.88 -11.19 -15.45
C ALA A 129 19.51 -11.34 -14.79
N LEU A 130 18.58 -12.02 -15.47
CA LEU A 130 17.21 -12.24 -14.98
C LEU A 130 17.19 -12.97 -13.62
N LYS A 131 18.17 -13.85 -13.38
CA LYS A 131 18.37 -14.53 -12.08
C LYS A 131 18.55 -13.54 -10.92
N THR A 132 19.27 -12.45 -11.15
CA THR A 132 19.51 -11.42 -10.13
C THR A 132 18.24 -10.61 -9.86
N VAL A 133 17.48 -10.29 -10.91
CA VAL A 133 16.18 -9.61 -10.79
C VAL A 133 15.18 -10.47 -10.01
N VAL A 134 15.07 -11.76 -10.35
CA VAL A 134 14.23 -12.71 -9.59
C VAL A 134 14.69 -12.82 -8.14
N GLY A 135 15.99 -12.75 -7.87
CA GLY A 135 16.54 -12.70 -6.52
C GLY A 135 16.03 -11.51 -5.71
N ILE A 136 15.88 -10.34 -6.33
CA ILE A 136 15.36 -9.11 -5.70
C ILE A 136 13.85 -9.21 -5.45
N ILE A 137 13.07 -9.70 -6.42
CA ILE A 137 11.59 -9.79 -6.34
C ILE A 137 11.14 -10.94 -5.41
N LYS A 138 11.95 -11.98 -5.21
CA LYS A 138 11.57 -13.19 -4.44
C LYS A 138 10.85 -12.91 -3.10
N PRO A 139 11.26 -11.97 -2.23
CA PRO A 139 10.52 -11.69 -1.00
C PRO A 139 9.09 -11.20 -1.25
N ALA A 140 8.86 -10.37 -2.28
CA ALA A 140 7.52 -9.92 -2.67
C ALA A 140 6.66 -11.08 -3.17
N LEU A 141 7.23 -12.03 -3.95
CA LEU A 141 6.49 -13.22 -4.41
C LEU A 141 6.13 -14.18 -3.27
N VAL A 142 7.01 -14.34 -2.29
CA VAL A 142 6.71 -15.13 -1.09
C VAL A 142 5.58 -14.46 -0.30
N SER A 143 5.67 -13.15 -0.11
CA SER A 143 4.63 -12.36 0.57
C SER A 143 3.28 -12.44 -0.15
N LEU A 144 3.28 -12.32 -1.49
CA LEU A 144 2.11 -12.52 -2.33
C LEU A 144 1.49 -13.91 -2.12
N THR A 145 2.31 -14.95 -2.11
CA THR A 145 1.82 -16.32 -1.92
C THR A 145 1.19 -16.50 -0.55
N LEU A 146 1.84 -16.01 0.51
CA LEU A 146 1.31 -16.06 1.88
C LEU A 146 0.02 -15.25 2.02
N ALA A 147 -0.03 -14.05 1.44
CA ALA A 147 -1.23 -13.22 1.44
C ALA A 147 -2.39 -13.94 0.75
N LEU A 148 -2.18 -14.49 -0.45
CA LEU A 148 -3.22 -15.24 -1.16
C LEU A 148 -3.69 -16.49 -0.40
N LEU A 149 -2.77 -17.21 0.27
CA LEU A 149 -3.11 -18.38 1.08
C LEU A 149 -4.00 -18.04 2.28
N VAL A 150 -3.94 -16.81 2.79
CA VAL A 150 -4.78 -16.34 3.91
C VAL A 150 -6.06 -15.68 3.39
N GLU A 151 -5.94 -14.79 2.41
CA GLU A 151 -7.05 -14.00 1.88
C GLU A 151 -8.07 -14.85 1.11
N ILE A 152 -7.64 -15.86 0.35
CA ILE A 152 -8.58 -16.70 -0.42
C ILE A 152 -9.51 -17.49 0.51
N PRO A 153 -9.02 -18.26 1.51
CA PRO A 153 -9.89 -18.94 2.46
C PRO A 153 -10.78 -17.97 3.25
N LEU A 154 -10.24 -16.82 3.64
CA LEU A 154 -10.97 -15.80 4.38
C LEU A 154 -12.11 -15.20 3.56
N ALA A 155 -11.85 -14.87 2.29
CA ALA A 155 -12.85 -14.37 1.36
C ALA A 155 -13.97 -15.40 1.16
N ILE A 156 -13.63 -16.68 0.94
CA ILE A 156 -14.61 -17.77 0.81
C ILE A 156 -15.45 -17.89 2.08
N TYR A 157 -14.82 -17.92 3.26
CA TYR A 157 -15.51 -18.06 4.54
C TYR A 157 -16.49 -16.90 4.79
N LEU A 158 -16.06 -15.66 4.55
CA LEU A 158 -16.90 -14.48 4.76
C LEU A 158 -18.01 -14.37 3.72
N SER A 159 -17.74 -14.74 2.46
CA SER A 159 -18.72 -14.72 1.38
C SER A 159 -19.85 -15.72 1.60
N LEU A 160 -19.51 -16.92 2.12
CA LEU A 160 -20.48 -17.98 2.33
C LEU A 160 -21.24 -17.82 3.65
N TRP A 161 -20.54 -17.64 4.78
CA TRP A 161 -21.14 -17.78 6.11
C TRP A 161 -20.86 -16.60 7.04
N GLY A 162 -19.70 -15.96 6.94
CA GLY A 162 -19.21 -15.06 7.99
C GLY A 162 -19.73 -13.62 7.93
N ALA A 163 -19.95 -13.04 6.74
CA ALA A 163 -20.18 -11.60 6.60
C ALA A 163 -21.45 -11.13 7.32
N ARG A 164 -22.56 -11.87 7.17
CA ARG A 164 -23.85 -11.52 7.80
C ARG A 164 -23.81 -11.62 9.32
N SER A 165 -23.29 -12.73 9.87
CA SER A 165 -23.20 -12.94 11.31
C SER A 165 -22.27 -11.93 11.98
N PHE A 166 -21.15 -11.63 11.32
CA PHE A 166 -20.19 -10.66 11.82
C PHE A 166 -20.74 -9.23 11.73
N ALA A 167 -21.47 -8.91 10.66
CA ALA A 167 -22.16 -7.63 10.54
C ALA A 167 -23.29 -7.46 11.55
N ARG A 168 -24.05 -8.52 11.86
CA ARG A 168 -25.06 -8.50 12.93
C ARG A 168 -24.44 -8.28 14.30
N TYR A 169 -23.29 -8.91 14.58
CA TYR A 169 -22.55 -8.70 15.82
C TYR A 169 -22.09 -7.24 16.00
N LEU A 170 -21.62 -6.59 14.93
CA LEU A 170 -21.14 -5.21 14.98
C LEU A 170 -22.25 -4.16 14.88
N GLY A 171 -23.27 -4.41 14.06
CA GLY A 171 -24.33 -3.44 13.73
C GLY A 171 -25.60 -3.58 14.55
N GLY A 172 -25.82 -4.71 15.24
CA GLY A 172 -26.99 -4.95 16.11
C GLY A 172 -28.35 -5.09 15.41
N SER A 173 -28.46 -4.68 14.14
CA SER A 173 -29.69 -4.72 13.33
C SER A 173 -29.56 -5.71 12.16
N ASP A 174 -30.66 -6.41 11.88
CA ASP A 174 -30.74 -7.39 10.79
C ASP A 174 -30.75 -6.75 9.41
N GLU A 175 -31.39 -5.59 9.29
CA GLU A 175 -31.38 -4.82 8.04
C GLU A 175 -29.96 -4.35 7.69
N VAL A 176 -29.20 -3.88 8.69
CA VAL A 176 -27.79 -3.47 8.51
C VAL A 176 -26.91 -4.67 8.15
N ALA A 177 -27.15 -5.82 8.79
CA ALA A 177 -26.40 -7.04 8.53
C ALA A 177 -26.63 -7.55 7.09
N ASP A 178 -27.87 -7.49 6.60
CA ASP A 178 -28.22 -7.93 5.25
C ASP A 178 -27.63 -7.03 4.17
N VAL A 179 -27.72 -5.70 4.36
CA VAL A 179 -27.08 -4.72 3.46
C VAL A 179 -25.55 -4.91 3.46
N THR A 180 -24.93 -5.09 4.64
CA THR A 180 -23.48 -5.28 4.74
C THR A 180 -23.03 -6.59 4.08
N ALA A 181 -23.78 -7.68 4.24
CA ALA A 181 -23.48 -8.96 3.62
C ALA A 181 -23.61 -8.88 2.09
N TYR A 182 -24.64 -8.19 1.59
CA TYR A 182 -24.78 -7.91 0.17
C TYR A 182 -23.59 -7.10 -0.37
N MET A 183 -23.23 -6.02 0.32
CA MET A 183 -22.06 -5.20 -0.03
C MET A 183 -20.79 -6.05 -0.09
N TRP A 184 -20.56 -6.87 0.93
CA TRP A 184 -19.38 -7.73 1.02
C TRP A 184 -19.28 -8.71 -0.15
N ARG A 185 -20.33 -9.48 -0.41
CA ARG A 185 -20.34 -10.53 -1.45
C ARG A 185 -20.10 -10.02 -2.88
N THR A 186 -20.30 -8.73 -3.11
CA THR A 186 -20.07 -8.12 -4.43
C THR A 186 -18.62 -7.65 -4.66
N ILE A 187 -17.87 -7.40 -3.59
CA ILE A 187 -16.51 -6.81 -3.64
C ILE A 187 -15.44 -7.73 -3.04
N ASP A 188 -15.83 -8.80 -2.34
CA ASP A 188 -14.93 -9.78 -1.70
C ASP A 188 -13.80 -10.26 -2.60
N TRP A 189 -14.11 -10.69 -3.83
CA TRP A 189 -13.14 -11.17 -4.81
C TRP A 189 -12.16 -10.08 -5.26
N CYS A 190 -12.56 -8.81 -5.24
CA CYS A 190 -11.68 -7.68 -5.55
C CYS A 190 -10.56 -7.53 -4.52
N TYR A 191 -10.75 -7.98 -3.27
CA TYR A 191 -9.70 -7.89 -2.25
C TYR A 191 -8.55 -8.88 -2.49
N ILE A 192 -8.79 -9.98 -3.20
CA ILE A 192 -7.72 -10.86 -3.66
C ILE A 192 -6.80 -10.10 -4.61
N PHE A 193 -7.38 -9.32 -5.53
CA PHE A 193 -6.62 -8.45 -6.44
C PHE A 193 -5.95 -7.29 -5.70
N TYR A 194 -6.60 -6.71 -4.69
CA TYR A 194 -5.98 -5.73 -3.79
C TYR A 194 -4.72 -6.32 -3.16
N ALA A 195 -4.85 -7.45 -2.45
CA ALA A 195 -3.72 -8.11 -1.79
C ALA A 195 -2.59 -8.40 -2.79
N ALA A 196 -2.92 -8.91 -3.98
CA ALA A 196 -1.94 -9.17 -5.00
C ALA A 196 -1.22 -7.90 -5.48
N SER A 197 -1.98 -6.85 -5.80
CA SER A 197 -1.44 -5.57 -6.27
C SER A 197 -0.53 -4.92 -5.23
N THR A 198 -0.93 -4.95 -3.96
CA THR A 198 -0.16 -4.37 -2.85
C THR A 198 1.17 -5.09 -2.65
N GLN A 199 1.19 -6.43 -2.70
CA GLN A 199 2.45 -7.16 -2.56
C GLN A 199 3.39 -6.94 -3.75
N LEU A 200 2.87 -6.86 -4.97
CA LEU A 200 3.68 -6.61 -6.18
C LEU A 200 4.24 -5.19 -6.21
N ALA A 201 3.41 -4.20 -5.86
CA ALA A 201 3.80 -2.80 -5.79
C ALA A 201 5.00 -2.55 -4.86
N THR A 202 5.26 -3.42 -3.88
CA THR A 202 6.46 -3.32 -3.02
C THR A 202 7.77 -3.35 -3.81
N VAL A 203 7.79 -4.00 -4.98
CA VAL A 203 8.98 -4.07 -5.85
C VAL A 203 9.31 -2.69 -6.38
N LEU A 204 8.33 -2.00 -6.97
CA LEU A 204 8.49 -0.63 -7.44
C LEU A 204 8.72 0.35 -6.28
N LEU A 205 8.00 0.19 -5.17
CA LEU A 205 8.16 1.05 -4.00
C LEU A 205 9.57 0.96 -3.41
N ALA A 206 10.16 -0.23 -3.34
CA ALA A 206 11.53 -0.44 -2.86
C ALA A 206 12.61 0.08 -3.82
N THR A 207 12.35 -0.01 -5.14
CA THR A 207 13.40 0.16 -6.16
C THR A 207 13.33 1.53 -6.86
N ARG A 208 12.12 2.05 -7.07
CA ARG A 208 11.79 3.28 -7.82
C ARG A 208 10.53 3.97 -7.23
N PRO A 209 10.61 4.61 -6.05
CA PRO A 209 9.46 5.25 -5.41
C PRO A 209 8.70 6.25 -6.28
N LYS A 210 9.40 6.99 -7.16
CA LYS A 210 8.77 7.94 -8.08
C LYS A 210 7.87 7.28 -9.12
N TRP A 211 8.28 6.13 -9.65
CA TRP A 211 7.47 5.39 -10.64
C TRP A 211 6.19 4.89 -9.98
N TYR A 212 6.30 4.36 -8.76
CA TYR A 212 5.14 3.99 -7.94
C TYR A 212 4.22 5.19 -7.67
N LEU A 213 4.77 6.36 -7.31
CA LEU A 213 3.97 7.57 -7.07
C LEU A 213 3.19 8.02 -8.31
N TYR A 214 3.84 8.07 -9.49
CA TYR A 214 3.14 8.42 -10.73
C TYR A 214 2.05 7.41 -11.09
N GLN A 215 2.34 6.12 -10.92
CA GLN A 215 1.42 5.01 -11.13
C GLN A 215 0.18 5.13 -10.21
N SER A 216 0.38 5.30 -8.91
CA SER A 216 -0.73 5.49 -7.96
C SER A 216 -1.53 6.76 -8.24
N MET A 217 -0.88 7.88 -8.54
CA MET A 217 -1.58 9.12 -8.87
C MET A 217 -2.39 8.98 -10.17
N ALA A 218 -1.85 8.32 -11.20
CA ALA A 218 -2.54 8.07 -12.44
C ALA A 218 -3.78 7.20 -12.25
N SER A 219 -3.68 6.11 -11.47
CA SER A 219 -4.83 5.26 -11.14
C SER A 219 -5.93 6.04 -10.42
N ASN A 220 -5.57 6.84 -9.40
CA ASN A 220 -6.55 7.62 -8.65
C ASN A 220 -7.21 8.72 -9.51
N LEU A 221 -6.46 9.44 -10.36
CA LEU A 221 -7.03 10.50 -11.20
C LEU A 221 -7.75 9.99 -12.46
N LEU A 222 -7.26 8.94 -13.10
CA LEU A 222 -7.83 8.48 -14.38
C LEU A 222 -8.98 7.50 -14.17
N TYR A 223 -9.00 6.77 -13.05
CA TYR A 223 -10.06 5.81 -12.75
C TYR A 223 -11.03 6.35 -11.70
N VAL A 224 -10.55 6.69 -10.51
CA VAL A 224 -11.45 7.00 -9.37
C VAL A 224 -12.19 8.32 -9.58
N LEU A 225 -11.53 9.35 -10.09
CA LEU A 225 -12.14 10.68 -10.27
C LEU A 225 -13.30 10.70 -11.30
N PRO A 226 -13.19 10.14 -12.52
CA PRO A 226 -14.31 10.10 -13.46
C PRO A 226 -15.52 9.35 -12.88
N TRP A 227 -15.27 8.23 -12.19
CA TRP A 227 -16.33 7.46 -11.56
C TRP A 227 -16.99 8.19 -10.39
N ALA A 228 -16.22 8.94 -9.59
CA ALA A 228 -16.78 9.81 -8.54
C ALA A 228 -17.71 10.89 -9.12
N ILE A 229 -17.34 11.49 -10.25
CA ILE A 229 -18.17 12.46 -10.95
C ILE A 229 -19.46 11.80 -11.46
N VAL A 230 -19.37 10.62 -12.08
CA VAL A 230 -20.54 9.87 -12.58
C VAL A 230 -21.50 9.52 -11.45
N CYS A 231 -20.99 9.08 -10.30
CA CYS A 231 -21.80 8.77 -9.12
C CYS A 231 -22.48 10.00 -8.50
N GLN A 232 -21.98 11.21 -8.72
CA GLN A 232 -22.63 12.44 -8.26
C GLN A 232 -23.68 12.96 -9.25
N VAL A 233 -23.44 12.82 -10.56
CA VAL A 233 -24.29 13.42 -11.61
C VAL A 233 -25.50 12.55 -11.94
N ARG A 234 -25.42 11.23 -11.78
CA ARG A 234 -26.57 10.35 -11.93
C ARG A 234 -27.36 10.34 -10.63
N GLU A 235 -28.65 10.68 -10.65
CA GLU A 235 -29.56 10.42 -9.53
C GLU A 235 -29.56 8.90 -9.24
N LEU A 236 -28.83 8.50 -8.21
CA LEU A 236 -28.68 7.10 -7.84
C LEU A 236 -29.94 6.63 -7.12
N ASP A 237 -30.75 5.85 -7.82
CA ASP A 237 -31.86 5.13 -7.19
C ASP A 237 -31.32 4.11 -6.17
N THR A 238 -31.93 4.06 -4.98
CA THR A 238 -31.52 3.23 -3.84
C THR A 238 -31.36 1.75 -4.19
N GLY A 239 -32.11 1.24 -5.18
CA GLY A 239 -32.00 -0.13 -5.66
C GLY A 239 -30.75 -0.45 -6.50
N ASN A 240 -30.15 0.54 -7.18
CA ASN A 240 -29.02 0.34 -8.11
C ASN A 240 -27.74 1.08 -7.69
N ALA A 241 -27.80 1.93 -6.66
CA ALA A 241 -26.68 2.73 -6.19
C ALA A 241 -25.43 1.89 -5.88
N TRP A 242 -25.62 0.71 -5.29
CA TRP A 242 -24.50 -0.15 -4.93
C TRP A 242 -23.75 -0.74 -6.13
N THR A 243 -24.43 -1.00 -7.25
CA THR A 243 -23.82 -1.57 -8.46
C THR A 243 -22.78 -0.63 -9.06
N TYR A 244 -23.04 0.68 -9.04
CA TYR A 244 -22.07 1.67 -9.48
C TYR A 244 -20.91 1.78 -8.49
N HIS A 245 -21.21 1.84 -7.18
CA HIS A 245 -20.17 1.91 -6.15
C HIS A 245 -19.27 0.67 -6.13
N SER A 246 -19.80 -0.53 -6.33
CA SER A 246 -19.01 -1.76 -6.42
C SER A 246 -18.11 -1.78 -7.66
N LEU A 247 -18.53 -1.15 -8.76
CA LEU A 247 -17.70 -0.98 -9.96
C LEU A 247 -16.60 0.07 -9.74
N VAL A 248 -16.89 1.16 -9.02
CA VAL A 248 -15.86 2.14 -8.63
C VAL A 248 -14.83 1.50 -7.70
N PHE A 249 -15.28 0.93 -6.58
CA PHE A 249 -14.39 0.36 -5.56
C PHE A 249 -13.71 -0.91 -6.06
N GLY A 250 -14.47 -1.90 -6.53
CA GLY A 250 -13.93 -3.16 -7.04
C GLY A 250 -13.11 -2.98 -8.31
N GLY A 251 -13.62 -2.21 -9.27
CA GLY A 251 -12.92 -1.98 -10.54
C GLY A 251 -11.62 -1.19 -10.37
N SER A 252 -11.53 -0.26 -9.41
CA SER A 252 -10.27 0.44 -9.12
C SER A 252 -9.18 -0.50 -8.60
N LEU A 253 -9.55 -1.56 -7.86
CA LEU A 253 -8.62 -2.58 -7.37
C LEU A 253 -8.10 -3.45 -8.53
N VAL A 254 -8.98 -3.86 -9.45
CA VAL A 254 -8.60 -4.63 -10.63
C VAL A 254 -7.73 -3.80 -11.58
N PHE A 255 -8.13 -2.55 -11.84
CA PHE A 255 -7.34 -1.63 -12.66
C PHE A 255 -5.95 -1.41 -12.08
N SER A 256 -5.85 -1.18 -10.77
CA SER A 256 -4.57 -0.99 -10.08
C SER A 256 -3.68 -2.23 -10.17
N LEU A 257 -4.24 -3.44 -10.12
CA LEU A 257 -3.46 -4.65 -10.34
C LEU A 257 -2.86 -4.71 -11.74
N VAL A 258 -3.67 -4.45 -12.77
CA VAL A 258 -3.19 -4.46 -14.17
C VAL A 258 -2.09 -3.42 -14.37
N ASP A 259 -2.30 -2.22 -13.84
CA ASP A 259 -1.34 -1.12 -13.89
C ASP A 259 -0.02 -1.50 -13.20
N VAL A 260 -0.07 -2.03 -11.97
CA VAL A 260 1.12 -2.53 -11.25
C VAL A 260 1.85 -3.61 -12.04
N LEU A 261 1.14 -4.60 -12.59
CA LEU A 261 1.75 -5.65 -13.40
C LEU A 261 2.46 -5.11 -14.65
N VAL A 262 1.85 -4.14 -15.34
CA VAL A 262 2.45 -3.50 -16.52
C VAL A 262 3.71 -2.73 -16.13
N VAL A 263 3.65 -1.92 -15.06
CA VAL A 263 4.79 -1.10 -14.64
C VAL A 263 5.93 -1.99 -14.10
N ASP A 264 5.62 -3.05 -13.36
CA ASP A 264 6.61 -4.04 -12.91
C ASP A 264 7.25 -4.78 -14.09
N ALA A 265 6.47 -5.20 -15.07
CA ALA A 265 7.00 -5.84 -16.28
C ALA A 265 7.92 -4.90 -17.06
N VAL A 266 7.55 -3.62 -17.20
CA VAL A 266 8.40 -2.59 -17.82
C VAL A 266 9.67 -2.36 -17.00
N TRP A 267 9.59 -2.38 -15.67
CA TRP A 267 10.75 -2.26 -14.80
C TRP A 267 11.73 -3.44 -14.97
N VAL A 268 11.22 -4.69 -14.97
CA VAL A 268 12.01 -5.90 -15.23
C VAL A 268 12.67 -5.80 -16.60
N TRP A 269 11.90 -5.44 -17.63
CA TRP A 269 12.38 -5.28 -18.99
C TRP A 269 13.51 -4.26 -19.09
N ASN A 270 13.36 -3.09 -18.46
CA ASN A 270 14.38 -2.04 -18.47
C ASN A 270 15.68 -2.46 -17.77
N LEU A 271 15.61 -3.27 -16.71
CA LEU A 271 16.79 -3.80 -16.04
C LEU A 271 17.49 -4.89 -16.85
N VAL A 272 16.73 -5.82 -17.44
CA VAL A 272 17.29 -6.92 -18.23
C VAL A 272 17.94 -6.38 -19.52
N THR A 273 17.31 -5.39 -20.16
CA THR A 273 17.85 -4.76 -21.38
C THR A 273 18.97 -3.75 -21.12
N GLY A 274 19.26 -3.40 -19.86
CA GLY A 274 20.28 -2.41 -19.48
C GLY A 274 19.91 -0.97 -19.85
N ARG A 275 18.62 -0.70 -20.09
CA ARG A 275 18.10 0.64 -20.43
C ARG A 275 17.73 1.45 -19.17
N ALA A 276 17.75 0.82 -18.00
CA ALA A 276 17.44 1.46 -16.73
C ALA A 276 18.45 2.58 -16.40
N ARG A 277 17.95 3.80 -16.17
CA ARG A 277 18.73 4.91 -15.58
C ARG A 277 18.42 5.03 -14.10
N LEU A 278 19.30 4.55 -13.24
CA LEU A 278 19.14 4.59 -11.79
C LEU A 278 19.39 6.00 -11.25
N GLU A 279 18.76 6.34 -10.13
CA GLU A 279 19.02 7.61 -9.43
C GLU A 279 20.35 7.55 -8.68
N VAL A 280 20.98 8.71 -8.49
CA VAL A 280 22.21 8.87 -7.70
C VAL A 280 21.97 8.33 -6.30
N PHE A 281 22.81 7.40 -5.86
CA PHE A 281 22.79 6.92 -4.50
C PHE A 281 23.30 8.06 -3.59
N ARG A 282 22.40 8.70 -2.83
CA ARG A 282 22.78 9.68 -1.81
C ARG A 282 23.01 8.92 -0.50
N GLU A 283 24.27 8.83 -0.08
CA GLU A 283 24.65 8.39 1.27
C GLU A 283 24.27 9.42 2.33
#